data_AF-A0A6L9K3P1-F1
#
_entry.id   AF-A0A6L9K3P1-F1
#
_cell.length_a   1.000
_cell.length_b   1.000
_cell.length_c   1.000
_cell.angle_alpha   90.00
_cell.angle_beta   90.00
_cell.angle_gamma   90.00
#
_symmetry.space_group_name_H-M   'P 1'
#
loop_
_entity.id
_entity.type
_entity.pdbx_description
1 polymer ?
#
loop_
_entity_poly.entity_id
_entity_poly.type
_entity_poly.pdbx_seq_one_letter_code
_entity_poly.pdbx_strand_id
1 'polypeptide(L)'
;METNPLHYGLPIRTQLEDLDDNQLGIRKVIKSRIIQKDAAKIVEIANQIKSINPDLKLMLICSRNICSKSLALLESESIGVMFVKL
;
A
#
# COMPACT_ATOMS: atom_id res chain seq x y z
N MET A 1 6.29 11.60 7.60
CA MET A 1 5.40 11.88 6.45
C MET A 1 4.00 12.23 6.90
N GLU A 2 3.20 12.83 6.01
CA GLU A 2 1.76 12.94 6.24
C GLU A 2 1.11 11.56 6.11
N THR A 3 0.44 11.13 7.17
CA THR A 3 -0.23 9.82 7.28
C THR A 3 -1.75 9.95 7.37
N ASN A 4 -2.29 11.17 7.36
CA ASN A 4 -3.72 11.42 7.25
C ASN A 4 -4.24 11.04 5.85
N PRO A 5 -5.11 10.02 5.72
CA PRO A 5 -5.64 9.61 4.42
C PRO A 5 -6.39 10.74 3.68
N LEU A 6 -7.05 11.63 4.42
CA LEU A 6 -7.82 12.73 3.83
C LEU A 6 -6.93 13.72 3.09
N HIS A 7 -5.66 13.87 3.49
CA HIS A 7 -4.71 14.70 2.76
C HIS A 7 -4.53 14.22 1.31
N TYR A 8 -4.60 12.91 1.10
CA TYR A 8 -4.47 12.28 -0.22
C TYR A 8 -5.81 12.06 -0.93
N GLY A 9 -6.92 12.58 -0.40
CA GLY A 9 -8.26 12.31 -0.93
C GLY A 9 -8.75 10.86 -0.71
N LEU A 10 -8.10 10.11 0.18
CA LEU A 10 -8.42 8.71 0.46
C LEU A 10 -9.55 8.59 1.49
N PRO A 11 -10.26 7.44 1.51
CA PRO A 11 -11.21 7.15 2.57
C PRO A 11 -10.52 7.18 3.95
N ILE A 12 -11.20 7.74 4.96
CA ILE A 12 -10.69 7.86 6.34
C ILE A 12 -10.27 6.51 6.98
N ARG A 13 -10.80 5.40 6.47
CA ARG A 13 -10.48 4.05 6.95
C ARG A 13 -9.19 3.48 6.36
N THR A 14 -8.57 4.17 5.40
CA THR A 14 -7.27 3.78 4.85
C THR A 14 -6.23 3.95 5.93
N GLN A 15 -5.37 2.95 6.13
CA GLN A 15 -4.32 3.01 7.14
C GLN A 15 -3.00 3.31 6.45
N LEU A 16 -2.42 4.45 6.77
CA LEU A 16 -1.10 4.86 6.29
C LEU A 16 -0.11 4.86 7.46
N GLU A 17 1.11 4.39 7.20
CA GLU A 17 2.19 4.35 8.20
C GLU A 17 3.43 4.99 7.62
N ASP A 18 4.04 5.90 8.38
CA ASP A 18 5.34 6.46 8.06
C ASP A 18 6.38 5.35 8.20
N LEU A 19 7.09 5.06 7.12
CA LEU A 19 8.19 4.12 7.08
C LEU A 19 9.41 4.98 6.75
N ASP A 20 10.47 4.92 7.56
CA ASP A 20 11.62 5.81 7.41
C ASP A 20 12.18 5.89 5.96
N ASP A 21 13.02 6.90 5.68
CA ASP A 21 13.69 7.08 4.36
C ASP A 21 12.77 7.35 3.17
N ASN A 22 11.88 8.32 3.33
CA ASN A 22 10.95 8.73 2.29
C ASN A 22 9.97 7.61 1.83
N GLN A 23 9.52 6.77 2.76
CA GLN A 23 8.60 5.67 2.48
C GLN A 23 7.24 5.85 3.18
N LEU A 24 6.16 5.55 2.47
CA LEU A 24 4.81 5.52 3.05
C LEU A 24 4.22 4.13 2.89
N GLY A 25 3.83 3.55 4.01
CA GLY A 25 3.20 2.26 4.11
C GLY A 25 1.68 2.35 3.93
N ILE A 26 1.11 1.52 3.07
CA ILE A 26 -0.33 1.26 3.02
C ILE A 26 -0.58 -0.03 3.80
N ARG A 27 -1.22 0.05 4.97
CA ARG A 27 -1.45 -1.12 5.82
C ARG A 27 -2.72 -1.89 5.41
N LYS A 28 -2.53 -3.16 5.08
CA LYS A 28 -3.58 -4.14 4.79
C LYS A 28 -3.24 -5.51 5.38
N VAL A 29 -3.39 -5.63 6.70
CA VAL A 29 -3.20 -6.90 7.41
C VAL A 29 -4.54 -7.62 7.52
N ILE A 30 -4.68 -8.76 6.83
CA ILE A 30 -5.90 -9.58 6.85
C ILE A 30 -5.55 -11.05 7.12
N LYS A 31 -6.49 -11.76 7.76
CA LYS A 31 -6.37 -13.21 8.04
C LYS A 31 -6.49 -14.05 6.77
N SER A 32 -7.37 -13.63 5.86
CA SER A 32 -7.53 -14.24 4.55
C SER A 32 -6.38 -13.83 3.62
N ARG A 33 -6.57 -13.97 2.30
CA ARG A 33 -5.55 -13.72 1.29
C ARG A 33 -5.79 -12.40 0.57
N ILE A 34 -4.73 -11.62 0.34
CA ILE A 34 -4.74 -10.52 -0.63
C ILE A 34 -4.80 -11.12 -2.03
N ILE A 35 -5.89 -10.86 -2.74
CA ILE A 35 -6.09 -11.29 -4.12
C ILE A 35 -5.87 -10.12 -5.09
N GLN A 36 -5.95 -10.40 -6.39
CA GLN A 36 -5.61 -9.41 -7.42
C GLN A 36 -6.51 -8.17 -7.37
N LYS A 37 -7.79 -8.33 -7.01
CA LYS A 37 -8.72 -7.21 -6.80
C LYS A 37 -8.30 -6.30 -5.66
N ASP A 38 -7.74 -6.86 -4.57
CA ASP A 38 -7.23 -6.06 -3.46
C ASP A 38 -5.97 -5.31 -3.87
N ALA A 39 -5.06 -5.97 -4.60
CA ALA A 39 -3.86 -5.33 -5.14
C ALA A 39 -4.20 -4.18 -6.09
N ALA A 40 -5.19 -4.34 -6.98
CA ALA A 40 -5.65 -3.25 -7.85
C ALA A 40 -6.13 -2.03 -7.05
N LYS A 41 -6.88 -2.23 -5.95
CA LYS A 41 -7.27 -1.12 -5.06
C LYS A 41 -6.06 -0.47 -4.37
N ILE A 42 -5.06 -1.26 -3.99
CA ILE A 42 -3.82 -0.74 -3.40
C ILE A 42 -3.07 0.12 -4.43
N VAL A 43 -3.05 -0.27 -5.70
CA VAL A 43 -2.49 0.52 -6.81
C VAL A 43 -3.28 1.83 -6.99
N GLU A 44 -4.60 1.80 -6.95
CA GLU A 44 -5.42 3.03 -7.00
C GLU A 44 -5.08 4.00 -5.86
N ILE A 45 -4.97 3.48 -4.64
CA ILE A 45 -4.56 4.26 -3.46
C ILE A 45 -3.16 4.85 -3.67
N ALA A 46 -2.22 4.02 -4.14
CA ALA A 46 -0.85 4.42 -4.39
C ALA A 46 -0.76 5.55 -5.45
N ASN A 47 -1.56 5.47 -6.51
CA ASN A 47 -1.61 6.49 -7.54
C ASN A 47 -2.18 7.82 -7.03
N GLN A 48 -3.16 7.79 -6.13
CA GLN A 48 -3.67 9.01 -5.48
C GLN A 48 -2.62 9.65 -4.56
N ILE A 49 -1.82 8.84 -3.86
CA ILE A 49 -0.73 9.37 -3.04
C ILE A 49 0.35 9.99 -3.93
N LYS A 50 0.77 9.29 -4.99
CA LYS A 50 1.79 9.74 -5.94
C LYS A 50 1.36 10.98 -6.74
N SER A 51 0.07 11.23 -6.94
CA SER A 51 -0.38 12.44 -7.63
C SER A 51 -0.13 13.72 -6.83
N ILE A 52 -0.01 13.61 -5.51
CA ILE A 52 0.28 14.72 -4.59
C ILE A 52 1.77 14.76 -4.28
N ASN A 53 2.37 13.61 -3.97
CA ASN A 53 3.80 13.48 -3.67
C ASN A 53 4.44 12.39 -4.56
N PRO A 54 4.90 12.74 -5.78
CA PRO A 54 5.39 11.78 -6.77
C PRO A 54 6.63 10.98 -6.36
N ASP A 55 7.48 11.58 -5.53
CA ASP A 55 8.76 11.00 -5.11
C ASP A 55 8.63 10.00 -3.95
N LEU A 56 7.41 9.82 -3.41
CA LEU A 56 7.17 8.87 -2.33
C LEU A 56 7.35 7.43 -2.78
N LYS A 57 8.18 6.70 -2.03
CA LYS A 57 8.27 5.25 -2.15
C LYS A 57 7.14 4.62 -1.38
N LEU A 58 6.34 3.79 -2.04
CA LEU A 58 5.16 3.19 -1.43
C LEU A 58 5.39 1.71 -1.13
N MET A 59 4.96 1.31 0.06
CA MET A 59 5.09 -0.06 0.55
C MET A 59 3.72 -0.59 0.97
N LEU A 60 3.35 -1.78 0.51
CA LEU A 60 2.23 -2.52 1.09
C LEU A 60 2.69 -3.23 2.37
N ILE A 61 2.07 -2.91 3.50
CA ILE A 61 2.29 -3.64 4.75
C ILE A 61 1.18 -4.69 4.90
N CYS A 62 1.53 -5.97 4.81
CA CYS A 62 0.54 -7.04 4.86
C CYS A 62 1.03 -8.32 5.55
N SER A 63 0.11 -9.26 5.79
CA SER A 63 0.48 -10.62 6.20
C SER A 63 1.07 -11.38 5.00
N ARG A 64 1.77 -12.50 5.25
CA ARG A 64 2.33 -13.34 4.16
C ARG A 64 1.27 -14.01 3.27
N ASN A 65 -0.02 -13.81 3.55
CA ASN A 65 -1.10 -14.40 2.76
C ASN A 65 -1.45 -13.48 1.57
N ILE A 66 -0.62 -13.51 0.53
CA ILE A 66 -0.80 -12.76 -0.72
C ILE A 66 -0.57 -13.70 -1.91
N CYS A 67 -1.38 -13.60 -2.96
CA CYS A 67 -1.17 -14.41 -4.15
C CYS A 67 -0.03 -13.87 -5.03
N SER A 68 0.62 -14.74 -5.79
CA SER A 68 1.72 -14.37 -6.68
C SER A 68 1.33 -13.34 -7.74
N LYS A 69 0.11 -13.39 -8.26
CA LYS A 69 -0.40 -12.40 -9.23
C LYS A 69 -0.51 -11.00 -8.62
N SER A 70 -0.90 -10.91 -7.34
CA SER A 70 -0.94 -9.64 -6.61
C SER A 70 0.46 -9.09 -6.38
N LEU A 71 1.42 -9.95 -6.01
CA LEU A 71 2.82 -9.54 -5.87
C LEU A 71 3.37 -8.99 -7.19
N ALA A 72 3.17 -9.71 -8.29
CA ALA A 72 3.62 -9.28 -9.62
C ALA A 72 3.01 -7.94 -10.05
N LEU A 73 1.71 -7.71 -9.76
CA LEU A 73 1.05 -6.43 -10.05
C LEU A 73 1.63 -5.28 -9.22
N LEU A 74 1.87 -5.50 -7.92
CA LEU A 74 2.43 -4.45 -7.06
C LEU A 74 3.86 -4.10 -7.49
N GLU A 75 4.66 -5.11 -7.83
CA GLU A 75 6.01 -4.94 -8.33
C GLU A 75 6.04 -4.16 -9.66
N SER A 76 5.15 -4.48 -10.61
CA SER A 76 5.08 -3.73 -11.88
C SER A 76 4.71 -2.26 -11.70
N GLU A 77 3.97 -1.93 -10.63
CA GLU A 77 3.59 -0.56 -10.26
C GLU A 77 4.60 0.12 -9.32
N SER A 78 5.77 -0.52 -9.12
CA SER A 78 6.84 -0.05 -8.22
C SER A 78 6.36 0.17 -6.78
N ILE A 79 5.51 -0.74 -6.29
CA ILE A 79 5.03 -0.78 -4.91
C ILE A 79 5.71 -1.96 -4.21
N GLY A 80 6.56 -1.65 -3.23
CA GLY A 80 7.23 -2.70 -2.44
C GLY A 80 6.27 -3.39 -1.48
N VAL A 81 6.69 -4.52 -0.91
CA VAL A 81 5.88 -5.28 0.05
C VAL A 81 6.68 -5.57 1.31
N MET A 82 6.11 -5.23 2.46
CA MET A 82 6.66 -5.53 3.79
C MET A 82 5.72 -6.49 4.52
N PHE A 83 6.26 -7.66 4.89
CA PHE A 83 5.49 -8.67 5.61
C PHE A 83 5.56 -8.49 7.12
N VAL A 84 4.41 -8.48 7.76
CA VAL A 84 4.27 -8.47 9.23
C VAL A 84 3.60 -9.75 9.73
N LYS A 85 3.83 -10.09 11.00
CA LYS A 85 3.06 -11.14 11.67
C LYS A 85 1.63 -10.64 11.90
N LEU A 86 0.68 -11.56 11.77
CA LEU A 86 -0.74 -11.34 12.10
C LEU A 86 -0.96 -11.21 13.60
#